data_AF-A0A496N9C3-F1
#
_entry.id   AF-A0A496N9C3-F1
#
_cell.length_a   1.000
_cell.length_b   1.000
_cell.length_c   1.000
_cell.angle_alpha   90.00
_cell.angle_beta   90.00
_cell.angle_gamma   90.00
#
_symmetry.space_group_name_H-M   'P 1'
#
loop_
_entity.id
_entity.type
_entity.pdbx_description
1 polymer ?
#
loop_
_entity_poly.entity_id
_entity_poly.type
_entity_poly.pdbx_seq_one_letter_code
_entity_poly.pdbx_strand_id
1 'polypeptide(L)'
;MYDKLKQECVQAIAYELPQPILNTLYDKLFSNLHGQKRFHDDHYQNNIIKSNALAQAEYFSIMDAVDSALKHDDRYSLKPTHPAGGHFPQIELNDLILIPRRSVSCQEWQKANYLKQLAKNNQKLNTQLDWLSQSKNKDKILVIMDVSYLDGTLYIQYLIPDNRLNSILVNINHDEVIQEFNKPINVKHKINPVAKLKKTLKQLNKKVG
;
A
#
# COMPACT_ATOMS: atom_id res chain seq x y z
N MET A 1 21.44 -10.76 1.79
CA MET A 1 20.56 -10.63 2.99
C MET A 1 19.27 -9.90 2.63
N TYR A 2 19.37 -8.77 1.92
CA TYR A 2 18.23 -7.98 1.47
C TYR A 2 17.33 -8.72 0.47
N ASP A 3 17.90 -9.39 -0.53
CA ASP A 3 17.12 -10.12 -1.55
C ASP A 3 16.31 -11.28 -0.94
N LYS A 4 16.89 -11.96 0.05
CA LYS A 4 16.21 -13.03 0.79
C LYS A 4 15.04 -12.48 1.62
N LEU A 5 15.22 -11.33 2.28
CA LEU A 5 14.16 -10.65 3.02
C LEU A 5 13.02 -10.21 2.09
N LYS A 6 13.37 -9.59 0.95
CA LYS A 6 12.40 -9.18 -0.06
C LYS A 6 11.58 -10.37 -0.57
N GLN A 7 12.23 -11.48 -0.89
CA GLN A 7 11.54 -12.70 -1.34
C GLN A 7 10.62 -13.29 -0.27
N GLU A 8 11.05 -13.31 1.01
CA GLU A 8 10.19 -13.74 2.13
C GLU A 8 8.94 -12.83 2.27
N CYS A 9 9.08 -11.52 2.04
CA CYS A 9 7.94 -10.59 2.02
C CYS A 9 7.00 -10.81 0.83
N VAL A 10 7.54 -11.02 -0.38
CA VAL A 10 6.75 -11.32 -1.59
C VAL A 10 5.86 -12.54 -1.34
N GLN A 11 6.45 -13.60 -0.79
CA GLN A 11 5.74 -14.84 -0.46
C GLN A 11 4.66 -14.64 0.61
N ALA A 12 4.93 -13.87 1.66
CA ALA A 12 3.93 -13.59 2.69
C ALA A 12 2.71 -12.86 2.11
N ILE A 13 2.93 -11.82 1.28
CA ILE A 13 1.85 -11.07 0.64
C ILE A 13 1.03 -11.97 -0.29
N ALA A 14 1.71 -12.76 -1.15
CA ALA A 14 1.03 -13.66 -2.08
C ALA A 14 0.23 -14.77 -1.37
N TYR A 15 0.71 -15.26 -0.22
CA TYR A 15 0.04 -16.31 0.53
C TYR A 15 -1.20 -15.81 1.30
N GLU A 16 -1.13 -14.61 1.88
CA GLU A 16 -2.23 -14.07 2.67
C GLU A 16 -3.33 -13.40 1.83
N LEU A 17 -3.02 -12.95 0.62
CA LEU A 17 -3.97 -12.39 -0.33
C LEU A 17 -4.16 -13.33 -1.53
N PRO A 18 -5.28 -14.07 -1.59
CA PRO A 18 -5.60 -14.93 -2.72
C PRO A 18 -5.53 -14.18 -4.07
N GLN A 19 -4.98 -14.83 -5.10
CA GLN A 19 -4.88 -14.26 -6.44
C GLN A 19 -6.19 -13.69 -7.00
N PRO A 20 -7.38 -14.30 -6.81
CA PRO A 20 -8.63 -13.72 -7.28
C PRO A 20 -8.96 -12.36 -6.66
N ILE A 21 -8.61 -12.17 -5.37
CA ILE A 21 -8.79 -10.89 -4.68
C ILE A 21 -7.84 -9.84 -5.26
N LEU A 22 -6.58 -10.20 -5.48
CA LEU A 22 -5.59 -9.29 -6.08
C LEU A 22 -5.97 -8.87 -7.50
N ASN A 23 -6.44 -9.80 -8.33
CA ASN A 23 -6.91 -9.51 -9.68
C ASN A 23 -8.13 -8.57 -9.65
N THR A 24 -9.12 -8.88 -8.81
CA THR A 24 -10.32 -8.03 -8.65
C THR A 24 -9.95 -6.64 -8.18
N LEU A 25 -9.04 -6.53 -7.20
CA LEU A 25 -8.55 -5.26 -6.71
C LEU A 25 -7.83 -4.47 -7.81
N TYR A 26 -6.96 -5.12 -8.58
CA TYR A 26 -6.26 -4.48 -9.71
C TYR A 26 -7.25 -3.92 -10.74
N ASP A 27 -8.21 -4.73 -11.19
CA ASP A 27 -9.20 -4.35 -12.19
C ASP A 27 -10.06 -3.17 -11.72
N LYS A 28 -10.49 -3.20 -10.46
CA LYS A 28 -11.28 -2.12 -9.85
C LYS A 28 -10.45 -0.84 -9.68
N LEU A 29 -9.21 -0.94 -9.22
CA LEU A 29 -8.30 0.20 -9.12
C LEU A 29 -8.06 0.83 -10.49
N PHE A 30 -7.80 0.02 -11.51
CA PHE A 30 -7.56 0.51 -12.87
C PHE A 30 -8.79 1.23 -13.40
N SER A 31 -9.96 0.58 -13.35
CA SER A 31 -11.22 1.14 -13.86
C SER A 31 -11.59 2.45 -13.17
N ASN A 32 -11.53 2.48 -11.83
CA ASN A 32 -11.91 3.65 -11.05
C ASN A 32 -10.94 4.82 -11.30
N LEU A 33 -9.62 4.58 -11.21
CA LEU A 33 -8.61 5.64 -11.36
C LEU A 33 -8.55 6.17 -12.81
N HIS A 34 -8.71 5.28 -13.80
CA HIS A 34 -8.86 5.68 -15.20
C HIS A 34 -10.07 6.61 -15.39
N GLY A 35 -11.23 6.22 -14.86
CA GLY A 35 -12.47 7.00 -14.93
C GLY A 35 -12.32 8.38 -14.29
N GLN A 36 -11.72 8.45 -13.09
CA GLN A 36 -11.50 9.72 -12.41
C GLN A 36 -10.54 10.64 -13.17
N LYS A 37 -9.41 10.11 -13.65
CA LYS A 37 -8.45 10.92 -14.41
C LYS A 37 -9.11 11.51 -15.65
N ARG A 38 -9.83 10.69 -16.43
CA ARG A 38 -10.54 11.14 -17.63
C ARG A 38 -11.60 12.20 -17.30
N PHE A 39 -12.45 11.97 -16.30
CA PHE A 39 -13.45 12.95 -15.89
C PHE A 39 -12.80 14.29 -15.53
N HIS A 40 -11.72 14.27 -14.75
CA HIS A 40 -11.04 15.48 -14.33
C HIS A 40 -10.31 16.18 -15.47
N ASP A 41 -9.76 15.43 -16.42
CA ASP A 41 -9.16 15.96 -17.65
C ASP A 41 -10.18 16.69 -18.51
N ASP A 42 -11.41 16.17 -18.59
CA ASP A 42 -12.49 16.73 -19.41
C ASP A 42 -13.22 17.92 -18.74
N HIS A 43 -13.27 17.99 -17.40
CA HIS A 43 -14.16 18.92 -16.68
C HIS A 43 -13.44 20.05 -15.91
N TYR A 44 -12.14 19.96 -15.66
CA TYR A 44 -11.40 21.01 -14.95
C TYR A 44 -10.31 21.63 -15.83
N GLN A 45 -10.45 22.91 -16.14
CA GLN A 45 -9.45 23.67 -16.89
C GLN A 45 -8.34 24.27 -15.99
N ASN A 46 -8.65 24.55 -14.72
CA ASN A 46 -7.67 25.07 -13.77
C ASN A 46 -6.86 23.93 -13.15
N ASN A 47 -5.55 23.91 -13.42
CA ASN A 47 -4.64 22.85 -12.96
C ASN A 47 -4.56 22.68 -11.44
N ILE A 48 -4.75 23.75 -10.66
CA ILE A 48 -4.70 23.67 -9.19
C ILE A 48 -5.97 23.00 -8.66
N ILE A 49 -7.15 23.44 -9.13
CA ILE A 49 -8.43 22.85 -8.75
C ILE A 49 -8.49 21.39 -9.20
N LYS A 50 -8.08 21.13 -10.45
CA LYS A 50 -7.99 19.79 -11.03
C LYS A 50 -7.14 18.85 -10.19
N SER A 51 -5.94 19.28 -9.79
CA SER A 51 -5.02 18.46 -8.99
C SER A 51 -5.61 18.09 -7.62
N ASN A 52 -6.21 19.06 -6.93
CA ASN A 52 -6.81 18.82 -5.61
C ASN A 52 -8.07 17.95 -5.69
N ALA A 53 -8.95 18.20 -6.66
CA ALA A 53 -10.17 17.41 -6.86
C ALA A 53 -9.83 15.96 -7.27
N LEU A 54 -8.89 15.80 -8.21
CA LEU A 54 -8.43 14.48 -8.64
C LEU A 54 -7.79 13.71 -7.47
N ALA A 55 -7.02 14.38 -6.62
CA ALA A 55 -6.42 13.76 -5.45
C ALA A 55 -7.45 13.12 -4.51
N GLN A 56 -8.54 13.84 -4.26
CA GLN A 56 -9.61 13.38 -3.40
C GLN A 56 -10.43 12.27 -4.09
N ALA A 57 -10.69 12.40 -5.38
CA ALA A 57 -11.41 11.40 -6.16
C ALA A 57 -10.63 10.07 -6.27
N GLU A 58 -9.31 10.12 -6.46
CA GLU A 58 -8.44 8.94 -6.48
C GLU A 58 -8.38 8.26 -5.11
N TYR A 59 -8.38 9.03 -4.02
CA TYR A 59 -8.50 8.48 -2.66
C TYR A 59 -9.78 7.66 -2.49
N PHE A 60 -10.94 8.23 -2.82
CA PHE A 60 -12.21 7.51 -2.73
C PHE A 60 -12.30 6.33 -3.70
N SER A 61 -11.69 6.45 -4.87
CA SER A 61 -11.61 5.36 -5.85
C SER A 61 -10.83 4.15 -5.33
N ILE A 62 -9.74 4.40 -4.59
CA ILE A 62 -8.98 3.34 -3.92
C ILE A 62 -9.83 2.69 -2.82
N MET A 63 -10.55 3.48 -2.03
CA MET A 63 -11.44 2.95 -1.00
C MET A 63 -12.51 2.03 -1.60
N ASP A 64 -13.20 2.50 -2.64
CA ASP A 64 -14.25 1.76 -3.34
C ASP A 64 -13.73 0.48 -4.01
N ALA A 65 -12.53 0.53 -4.61
CA ALA A 65 -11.90 -0.65 -5.19
C ALA A 65 -11.57 -1.70 -4.13
N VAL A 66 -11.08 -1.27 -2.97
CA VAL A 66 -10.76 -2.17 -1.84
C VAL A 66 -12.03 -2.76 -1.24
N ASP A 67 -13.06 -1.93 -1.00
CA ASP A 67 -14.36 -2.38 -0.50
C ASP A 67 -14.98 -3.39 -1.48
N SER A 68 -14.96 -3.09 -2.78
CA SER A 68 -15.47 -4.00 -3.82
C SER A 68 -14.73 -5.34 -3.86
N ALA A 69 -13.41 -5.33 -3.70
CA ALA A 69 -12.59 -6.55 -3.73
C ALA A 69 -12.72 -7.39 -2.44
N LEU A 70 -13.09 -6.77 -1.32
CA LEU A 70 -13.10 -7.37 0.02
C LEU A 70 -14.46 -7.30 0.73
N LYS A 71 -15.54 -7.04 0.00
CA LYS A 71 -16.88 -6.77 0.54
C LYS A 71 -17.43 -7.83 1.51
N HIS A 72 -16.94 -9.06 1.38
CA HIS A 72 -17.34 -10.21 2.20
C HIS A 72 -16.18 -10.78 3.02
N ASP A 73 -15.13 -9.99 3.20
CA ASP A 73 -13.92 -10.40 3.89
C ASP A 73 -13.83 -9.74 5.26
N ASP A 74 -13.93 -10.54 6.32
CA ASP A 74 -13.86 -10.08 7.71
C ASP A 74 -12.51 -9.41 8.06
N ARG A 75 -11.49 -9.55 7.21
CA ARG A 75 -10.18 -8.90 7.36
C ARG A 75 -10.24 -7.41 7.02
N TYR A 76 -11.24 -6.96 6.28
CA TYR A 76 -11.39 -5.57 5.87
C TYR A 76 -12.08 -4.73 6.95
N SER A 77 -11.52 -3.54 7.23
CA SER A 77 -12.17 -2.56 8.10
C SER A 77 -11.87 -1.14 7.65
N LEU A 78 -12.82 -0.24 7.87
CA LEU A 78 -12.62 1.20 7.73
C LEU A 78 -12.18 1.78 9.09
N LYS A 79 -11.04 2.45 9.11
CA LYS A 79 -10.50 3.12 10.30
C LYS A 79 -10.63 4.63 10.16
N PRO A 80 -11.00 5.37 11.21
CA PRO A 80 -11.13 6.82 11.15
C PRO A 80 -9.76 7.50 10.99
N THR A 81 -9.72 8.63 10.29
CA THR A 81 -8.52 9.48 10.21
C THR A 81 -8.38 10.36 11.46
N HIS A 82 -7.17 10.83 11.74
CA HIS A 82 -6.93 11.89 12.73
C HIS A 82 -6.25 13.11 12.06
N PRO A 83 -6.71 14.35 12.28
CA PRO A 83 -7.98 14.70 12.95
C PRO A 83 -9.20 14.08 12.26
N ALA A 84 -10.28 13.92 13.03
CA ALA A 84 -11.50 13.26 12.56
C ALA A 84 -12.08 14.00 11.35
N GLY A 85 -12.45 13.25 10.30
CA GLY A 85 -12.98 13.83 9.05
C GLY A 85 -13.04 12.87 7.86
N GLY A 86 -12.39 11.72 7.93
CA GLY A 86 -12.45 10.67 6.89
C GLY A 86 -12.23 9.27 7.46
N HIS A 87 -12.29 8.27 6.59
CA HIS A 87 -11.99 6.88 6.90
C HIS A 87 -11.00 6.33 5.88
N PHE A 88 -10.16 5.39 6.28
CA PHE A 88 -9.23 4.69 5.40
C PHE A 88 -9.40 3.18 5.46
N PRO A 89 -9.12 2.46 4.37
CA PRO A 89 -9.20 1.02 4.33
C PRO A 89 -7.99 0.42 5.05
N GLN A 90 -8.25 -0.54 5.94
CA GLN A 90 -7.24 -1.36 6.58
C GLN A 90 -7.61 -2.83 6.38
N ILE A 91 -6.67 -3.61 5.86
CA ILE A 91 -6.84 -5.04 5.63
C ILE A 91 -5.95 -5.77 6.63
N GLU A 92 -6.57 -6.37 7.63
CA GLU A 92 -5.91 -7.13 8.68
C GLU A 92 -5.74 -8.58 8.28
N LEU A 93 -4.59 -8.89 7.69
CA LEU A 93 -4.19 -10.25 7.39
C LEU A 93 -3.69 -10.94 8.67
N ASN A 94 -3.32 -12.22 8.58
CA ASN A 94 -2.86 -13.00 9.73
C ASN A 94 -1.58 -12.39 10.33
N ASP A 95 -0.65 -12.08 9.43
CA ASP A 95 0.73 -11.75 9.72
C ASP A 95 1.07 -10.30 9.31
N LEU A 96 0.25 -9.71 8.44
CA LEU A 96 0.41 -8.38 7.86
C LEU A 96 -0.79 -7.48 8.14
N ILE A 97 -0.56 -6.17 8.14
CA ILE A 97 -1.61 -5.15 8.01
C ILE A 97 -1.32 -4.40 6.72
N LEU A 98 -2.22 -4.50 5.75
CA LEU A 98 -2.12 -3.78 4.49
C LEU A 98 -2.93 -2.49 4.56
N ILE A 99 -2.30 -1.38 4.16
CA ILE A 99 -2.95 -0.07 4.06
C ILE A 99 -2.81 0.44 2.63
N PRO A 100 -3.89 0.37 1.84
CA PRO A 100 -4.00 1.04 0.55
C PRO A 100 -3.85 2.55 0.69
N ARG A 101 -3.05 3.16 -0.18
CA ARG A 101 -2.97 4.61 -0.29
C ARG A 101 -2.65 5.05 -1.71
N ARG A 102 -2.99 6.30 -1.99
CA ARG A 102 -2.60 7.00 -3.21
C ARG A 102 -1.16 7.51 -3.10
N SER A 103 -0.36 7.36 -4.15
CA SER A 103 0.93 8.04 -4.30
C SER A 103 0.73 9.47 -4.79
N VAL A 104 1.71 10.34 -4.49
CA VAL A 104 1.75 11.72 -4.97
C VAL A 104 2.45 11.82 -6.34
N SER A 105 3.39 10.92 -6.66
CA SER A 105 3.98 10.83 -8.01
C SER A 105 4.69 9.50 -8.30
N CYS A 106 4.77 9.13 -9.57
CA CYS A 106 5.53 7.98 -10.08
C CYS A 106 7.06 8.14 -9.91
N GLN A 107 7.57 9.38 -9.91
CA GLN A 107 9.00 9.68 -9.87
C GLN A 107 9.57 9.69 -8.44
N GLU A 108 8.74 9.91 -7.42
CA GLU A 108 9.14 9.80 -6.02
C GLU A 108 9.37 8.34 -5.57
N TRP A 109 8.85 7.36 -6.31
CA TRP A 109 9.04 5.93 -6.04
C TRP A 109 10.49 5.46 -6.11
N GLN A 110 11.27 6.03 -7.03
CA GLN A 110 12.67 5.64 -7.22
C GLN A 110 13.62 6.31 -6.21
N LYS A 111 13.14 7.33 -5.47
CA LYS A 111 13.96 8.16 -4.57
C LYS A 111 13.54 8.10 -3.09
N ALA A 112 12.47 7.38 -2.76
CA ALA A 112 11.86 7.39 -1.43
C ALA A 112 12.70 6.61 -0.38
N ASN A 113 13.77 7.22 0.10
CA ASN A 113 14.40 6.86 1.39
C ASN A 113 13.64 7.44 2.60
N TYR A 114 12.52 8.15 2.41
CA TYR A 114 11.88 8.92 3.49
C TYR A 114 10.35 8.88 3.47
N LEU A 115 9.79 8.33 4.55
CA LEU A 115 8.39 8.52 4.90
C LEU A 115 8.08 9.96 5.36
N LYS A 116 9.07 10.74 5.82
CA LYS A 116 8.91 12.18 6.14
C LYS A 116 8.75 13.09 4.92
N GLN A 117 9.17 12.66 3.74
CA GLN A 117 8.95 13.43 2.51
C GLN A 117 7.59 13.09 1.91
N LEU A 118 7.22 11.79 1.95
CA LEU A 118 5.85 11.31 1.75
C LEU A 118 4.86 11.99 2.70
N ALA A 119 5.23 12.15 3.97
CA ALA A 119 4.51 12.90 4.98
C ALA A 119 4.22 14.35 4.59
N LYS A 120 5.28 15.08 4.21
CA LYS A 120 5.22 16.50 3.82
C LYS A 120 4.46 16.70 2.51
N ASN A 121 4.59 15.80 1.55
CA ASN A 121 3.83 15.85 0.31
C ASN A 121 2.35 15.56 0.56
N ASN A 122 2.06 14.69 1.53
CA ASN A 122 0.70 14.45 2.05
C ASN A 122 0.18 15.54 2.99
N GLN A 123 1.01 16.48 3.49
CA GLN A 123 0.52 17.63 4.28
C GLN A 123 -0.39 18.55 3.45
N LYS A 124 -0.31 18.52 2.11
CA LYS A 124 -1.30 19.19 1.26
C LYS A 124 -2.70 18.55 1.32
N LEU A 125 -2.82 17.35 1.89
CA LEU A 125 -4.07 16.59 2.13
C LEU A 125 -4.28 16.20 3.62
N ASN A 126 -3.34 16.59 4.50
CA ASN A 126 -3.42 16.67 5.96
C ASN A 126 -3.87 15.45 6.80
N THR A 127 -3.85 14.21 6.29
CA THR A 127 -4.43 13.06 7.06
C THR A 127 -3.64 11.74 7.03
N GLN A 128 -2.57 11.61 6.25
CA GLN A 128 -1.98 10.32 5.92
C GLN A 128 -0.67 9.92 6.66
N LEU A 129 -0.40 10.38 7.87
CA LEU A 129 0.68 9.77 8.69
C LEU A 129 0.19 9.29 10.02
N ASP A 130 -0.75 10.04 10.58
CA ASP A 130 -1.41 9.70 11.83
C ASP A 130 -2.10 8.33 11.72
N TRP A 131 -2.63 7.97 10.55
CA TRP A 131 -3.19 6.64 10.29
C TRP A 131 -2.15 5.48 10.31
N LEU A 132 -0.92 5.70 9.82
CA LEU A 132 0.14 4.68 9.76
C LEU A 132 0.70 4.43 11.15
N SER A 133 0.73 5.47 11.99
CA SER A 133 1.14 5.35 13.38
C SER A 133 0.08 4.63 14.23
N GLN A 134 -1.20 4.88 13.98
CA GLN A 134 -2.33 4.21 14.64
C GLN A 134 -2.47 2.73 14.24
N SER A 135 -2.12 2.39 13.00
CA SER A 135 -2.22 1.02 12.50
C SER A 135 -1.05 0.13 12.93
N LYS A 136 -0.18 0.60 13.82
CA LYS A 136 0.92 -0.19 14.37
C LYS A 136 0.39 -1.28 15.29
N ASN A 137 0.40 -2.51 14.80
CA ASN A 137 0.23 -3.69 15.61
C ASN A 137 1.61 -4.31 15.90
N LYS A 138 1.92 -4.57 17.17
CA LYS A 138 3.21 -5.18 17.57
C LYS A 138 3.36 -6.61 17.05
N ASP A 139 2.26 -7.26 16.70
CA ASP A 139 2.15 -8.68 16.33
C ASP A 139 1.98 -8.90 14.82
N LYS A 140 1.71 -7.84 14.05
CA LYS A 140 1.72 -7.86 12.56
C LYS A 140 2.81 -6.96 11.96
N ILE A 141 3.09 -7.09 10.66
CA ILE A 141 3.97 -6.16 9.92
C ILE A 141 3.09 -5.20 9.13
N LEU A 142 3.38 -3.90 9.25
CA LEU A 142 2.72 -2.89 8.44
C LEU A 142 3.24 -2.93 7.01
N VAL A 143 2.33 -2.99 6.05
CA VAL A 143 2.59 -2.94 4.61
C VAL A 143 1.74 -1.82 4.02
N ILE A 144 2.37 -0.91 3.30
CA ILE A 144 1.69 0.16 2.58
C ILE A 144 1.53 -0.30 1.13
N MET A 145 0.30 -0.44 0.67
CA MET A 145 0.02 -0.65 -0.75
C MET A 145 -0.11 0.72 -1.42
N ASP A 146 0.99 1.19 -1.98
CA ASP A 146 1.09 2.48 -2.65
C ASP A 146 0.61 2.35 -4.10
N VAL A 147 -0.42 3.11 -4.45
CA VAL A 147 -1.12 3.04 -5.74
C VAL A 147 -0.97 4.36 -6.48
N SER A 148 -0.64 4.31 -7.76
CA SER A 148 -0.69 5.49 -8.63
C SER A 148 -1.11 5.12 -10.03
N TYR A 149 -1.65 6.11 -10.70
CA TYR A 149 -2.11 6.01 -12.05
C TYR A 149 -1.53 7.14 -12.88
N LEU A 150 -0.71 6.80 -13.87
CA LEU A 150 -0.02 7.75 -14.74
C LEU A 150 -0.11 7.27 -16.19
N ASP A 151 -0.52 8.17 -17.08
CA ASP A 151 -0.52 7.98 -18.54
C ASP A 151 -1.08 6.63 -18.99
N GLY A 152 -2.26 6.26 -18.46
CA GLY A 152 -2.92 5.01 -18.84
C GLY A 152 -2.46 3.78 -18.07
N THR A 153 -1.46 3.91 -17.18
CA THR A 153 -0.83 2.78 -16.49
C THR A 153 -1.09 2.84 -15.00
N LEU A 154 -1.56 1.71 -14.45
CA LEU A 154 -1.69 1.49 -13.01
C LEU A 154 -0.41 0.88 -12.47
N TYR A 155 0.11 1.48 -11.40
CA TYR A 155 1.26 1.00 -10.68
C TYR A 155 0.87 0.74 -9.23
N ILE A 156 1.31 -0.40 -8.71
CA ILE A 156 1.10 -0.82 -7.33
C ILE A 156 2.44 -1.28 -6.76
N GLN A 157 2.81 -0.73 -5.60
CA GLN A 157 3.96 -1.15 -4.83
C GLN A 157 3.57 -1.50 -3.40
N TYR A 158 4.23 -2.51 -2.83
CA TYR A 158 4.10 -2.88 -1.43
C TYR A 158 5.36 -2.42 -0.68
N LEU A 159 5.18 -1.41 0.18
CA LEU A 159 6.25 -0.78 0.93
C LEU A 159 6.17 -1.22 2.39
N ILE A 160 7.27 -1.76 2.92
CA ILE A 160 7.39 -2.14 4.33
C ILE A 160 8.28 -1.11 5.02
N PRO A 161 7.73 -0.24 5.87
CA PRO A 161 8.50 0.76 6.57
C PRO A 161 9.19 0.21 7.82
N ASP A 162 10.11 1.00 8.36
CA ASP A 162 10.66 0.76 9.70
C ASP A 162 9.62 1.05 10.79
N ASN A 163 9.88 0.56 12.01
CA ASN A 163 8.94 0.73 13.12
C ASN A 163 8.73 2.19 13.52
N ARG A 164 9.67 3.08 13.18
CA ARG A 164 9.57 4.52 13.47
C ARG A 164 8.90 5.29 12.34
N LEU A 165 8.57 4.64 11.22
CA LEU A 165 8.01 5.28 10.02
C LEU A 165 8.91 6.40 9.48
N ASN A 166 10.23 6.22 9.59
CA ASN A 166 11.24 7.11 9.05
C ASN A 166 11.70 6.67 7.65
N SER A 167 11.85 5.37 7.42
CA SER A 167 12.41 4.82 6.18
C SER A 167 11.58 3.64 5.65
N ILE A 168 11.68 3.39 4.33
CA ILE A 168 11.18 2.17 3.70
C ILE A 168 12.30 1.13 3.74
N LEU A 169 12.03 -0.01 4.36
CA LEU A 169 12.97 -1.11 4.49
C LEU A 169 12.88 -2.07 3.31
N VAL A 170 11.68 -2.28 2.76
CA VAL A 170 11.46 -3.18 1.62
C VAL A 170 10.48 -2.54 0.65
N ASN A 171 10.78 -2.60 -0.65
CA ASN A 171 9.90 -2.19 -1.74
C ASN A 171 9.71 -3.37 -2.71
N ILE A 172 8.46 -3.72 -2.99
CA ILE A 172 8.07 -4.86 -3.83
C ILE A 172 7.08 -4.35 -4.89
N ASN A 173 7.35 -4.64 -6.16
CA ASN A 173 6.40 -4.36 -7.23
C ASN A 173 5.27 -5.39 -7.22
N HIS A 174 4.08 -4.97 -7.64
CA HIS A 174 2.91 -5.86 -7.73
C HIS A 174 3.15 -7.09 -8.61
N ASP A 175 3.85 -6.93 -9.73
CA ASP A 175 4.19 -8.04 -10.63
C ASP A 175 5.02 -9.12 -9.94
N GLU A 176 5.88 -8.77 -8.98
CA GLU A 176 6.68 -9.74 -8.22
C GLU A 176 5.79 -10.63 -7.34
N VAL A 177 4.71 -10.06 -6.79
CA VAL A 177 3.70 -10.80 -6.01
C VAL A 177 2.87 -11.70 -6.93
N ILE A 178 2.43 -11.18 -8.08
CA ILE A 178 1.65 -11.95 -9.06
C ILE A 178 2.46 -13.14 -9.60
N GLN A 179 3.75 -12.95 -9.86
CA GLN A 179 4.64 -14.02 -10.32
C GLN A 179 4.80 -15.16 -9.30
N GLU A 180 4.58 -14.91 -8.01
CA GLU A 180 4.71 -15.95 -6.99
C GLU A 180 3.61 -17.02 -7.11
N PHE A 181 2.41 -16.66 -7.60
CA PHE A 181 1.33 -17.64 -7.84
C PHE A 181 1.65 -18.64 -8.95
N ASN A 182 2.58 -18.30 -9.86
CA ASN A 182 3.00 -19.18 -10.93
C ASN A 182 4.10 -20.18 -10.50
N LYS A 183 4.59 -20.08 -9.25
CA LYS A 183 5.64 -20.97 -8.73
C LYS A 183 5.01 -22.19 -8.03
N PRO A 184 5.63 -23.38 -8.12
CA PRO A 184 5.16 -24.55 -7.38
C PRO A 184 5.10 -24.25 -5.88
N ILE A 185 3.95 -24.51 -5.25
CA ILE A 185 3.75 -24.27 -3.81
C ILE A 185 4.75 -25.11 -3.02
N ASN A 186 5.79 -24.47 -2.49
CA ASN A 186 6.76 -25.15 -1.65
C ASN A 186 6.21 -25.27 -0.22
N VAL A 187 5.47 -26.35 0.04
CA VAL A 187 4.76 -26.66 1.31
C VAL A 187 5.70 -26.61 2.55
N LYS A 188 7.03 -26.64 2.35
CA LYS A 188 8.03 -26.48 3.42
C LYS A 188 8.15 -25.06 3.99
N HIS A 189 7.51 -24.05 3.40
CA HIS A 189 7.53 -22.67 3.90
C HIS A 189 6.38 -22.34 4.86
N LYS A 190 5.97 -23.33 5.68
CA LYS A 190 5.23 -23.13 6.93
C LYS A 190 6.09 -22.46 8.03
N ILE A 191 7.11 -21.69 7.64
CA ILE A 191 7.96 -20.95 8.56
C ILE A 191 7.23 -19.65 8.81
N ASN A 192 6.80 -19.42 10.05
CA ASN A 192 6.22 -18.16 10.52
C ASN A 192 7.11 -16.98 10.06
N PRO A 193 6.80 -16.35 8.91
CA PRO A 193 7.71 -15.42 8.27
C PRO A 193 7.91 -14.25 9.19
N VAL A 194 6.85 -13.85 9.89
CA VAL A 194 6.76 -12.67 10.75
C VAL A 194 7.79 -12.66 11.86
N ALA A 195 8.00 -13.74 12.62
CA ALA A 195 8.96 -13.69 13.73
C ALA A 195 10.39 -13.43 13.24
N LYS A 196 10.78 -14.08 12.13
CA LYS A 196 12.09 -13.92 11.49
C LYS A 196 12.21 -12.61 10.72
N LEU A 197 11.15 -12.22 10.00
CA LEU A 197 11.06 -10.99 9.23
C LEU A 197 11.12 -9.81 10.20
N LYS A 198 10.37 -9.83 11.32
CA LYS A 198 10.45 -8.82 12.39
C LYS A 198 11.81 -8.77 13.04
N LYS A 199 12.45 -9.91 13.32
CA LYS A 199 13.80 -9.92 13.87
C LYS A 199 14.79 -9.26 12.90
N THR A 200 14.67 -9.57 11.60
CA THR A 200 15.50 -8.99 10.53
C THR A 200 15.21 -7.50 10.35
N LEU A 201 13.95 -7.08 10.31
CA LEU A 201 13.53 -5.68 10.22
C LEU A 201 13.98 -4.90 11.47
N LYS A 202 13.87 -5.48 12.68
CA LYS A 202 14.37 -4.88 13.93
C LYS A 202 15.89 -4.73 13.93
N GLN A 203 16.62 -5.66 13.32
CA GLN A 203 18.08 -5.53 13.14
C GLN A 203 18.42 -4.43 12.13
N LEU A 204 17.66 -4.30 11.03
CA LEU A 204 17.82 -3.21 10.08
C LEU A 204 17.51 -1.84 10.71
N ASN A 205 16.47 -1.76 11.55
CA ASN A 205 16.14 -0.54 12.32
C ASN A 205 17.30 -0.04 13.20
N LYS A 206 18.14 -0.95 13.70
CA LYS A 206 19.32 -0.60 14.52
C LYS A 206 20.52 -0.13 13.71
N LYS A 207 20.57 -0.40 12.40
CA LYS A 207 21.69 -0.02 11.52
C LYS A 207 21.46 1.31 10.80
N VAL A 208 20.21 1.75 10.72
CA VAL A 208 19.80 2.97 10.01
C VAL A 208 19.61 4.17 10.97
N GLY A 209 19.60 3.93 12.27
CA GLY A 209 19.56 4.97 13.32
C GLY A 209 20.93 5.26 13.88
#